data_AF-A0A4Q5R0P7-F1
#
_entry.id   AF-A0A4Q5R0P7-F1
#
_cell.length_a   1.000
_cell.length_b   1.000
_cell.length_c   1.000
_cell.angle_alpha   90.00
_cell.angle_beta   90.00
_cell.angle_gamma   90.00
#
_symmetry.space_group_name_H-M   'P 1'
#
loop_
_entity.id
_entity.type
_entity.pdbx_description
1 polymer ?
#
loop_
_entity_poly.entity_id
_entity_poly.type
_entity_poly.pdbx_seq_one_letter_code
_entity_poly.pdbx_strand_id
1 'polypeptide(L)'
;MLPDATDEEFIATAFHRNTMTNDEGGTDNAEFRTAAVLDRVNTTWETLMGTSFACVQCHSHPYDPFTHEEYYKFLAFFDNSRDDDTYEDYPQLRHFNDSLNNELKLFTGWLSNQTSVTEVKTITKFLKSWEPSIHSLTADQMVNSELNDTKWLLFRDKGTARFKSVNLQDKNQLIYRYRAGAIKGAFEIRLDKPDGPLLVTVPVDTSGRWKISSFNFPPALGVHDIYFRYLNPTIAGTEKGGIQFDWLHFGSQLPGKQSPEFARQEKRFWSLLSANTPLTPVMMENPADMRRSTYIFERGNWLVAGKQVTPGVPASFSIFPRTVIFWAFAIIVMVISRTSPISL
;
A
#
# COMPACT_ATOMS: atom_id res chain seq x y z
N MET A 1 -6.37 -11.33 3.56
CA MET A 1 -5.93 -10.83 4.89
C MET A 1 -7.07 -11.03 5.84
N LEU A 2 -6.78 -11.33 7.11
CA LEU A 2 -7.84 -11.53 8.09
C LEU A 2 -8.68 -10.25 8.21
N PRO A 3 -10.00 -10.34 8.13
CA PRO A 3 -10.85 -9.22 8.50
C PRO A 3 -10.53 -8.82 9.94
N ASP A 4 -10.36 -7.52 10.19
CA ASP A 4 -10.15 -6.97 11.53
C ASP A 4 -8.90 -7.51 12.28
N ALA A 5 -7.82 -7.75 11.54
CA ALA A 5 -6.58 -8.28 12.11
C ALA A 5 -6.02 -7.42 13.25
N THR A 6 -5.51 -8.07 14.31
CA THR A 6 -4.80 -7.41 15.42
C THR A 6 -3.38 -6.98 15.03
N ASP A 7 -2.74 -6.18 15.87
CA ASP A 7 -1.34 -5.79 15.67
C ASP A 7 -0.41 -7.02 15.69
N GLU A 8 -0.61 -7.97 16.61
CA GLU A 8 0.17 -9.21 16.70
C GLU A 8 0.02 -10.06 15.45
N GLU A 9 -1.20 -10.10 14.92
CA GLU A 9 -1.49 -10.73 13.66
C GLU A 9 -0.65 -10.05 12.55
N PHE A 10 -0.74 -8.73 12.37
CA PHE A 10 0.07 -8.05 11.35
C PHE A 10 1.57 -8.32 11.53
N ILE A 11 2.07 -8.29 12.77
CA ILE A 11 3.47 -8.60 13.09
C ILE A 11 3.84 -10.02 12.66
N ALA A 12 2.95 -11.01 12.80
CA ALA A 12 3.22 -12.37 12.36
C ALA A 12 3.54 -12.44 10.85
N THR A 13 2.97 -11.53 10.05
CA THR A 13 3.28 -11.47 8.61
C THR A 13 4.61 -10.83 8.26
N ALA A 14 5.31 -10.22 9.22
CA ALA A 14 6.64 -9.68 8.99
C ALA A 14 7.62 -10.74 8.49
N PHE A 15 7.41 -12.03 8.82
CA PHE A 15 8.17 -13.13 8.23
C PHE A 15 8.17 -13.07 6.69
N HIS A 16 7.00 -12.87 6.08
CA HIS A 16 6.85 -12.74 4.62
C HIS A 16 7.33 -11.41 4.04
N ARG A 17 7.77 -10.48 4.89
CA ARG A 17 8.46 -9.25 4.47
C ARG A 17 9.98 -9.38 4.40
N ASN A 18 10.53 -10.54 4.77
CA ASN A 18 11.97 -10.83 4.61
C ASN A 18 12.33 -11.42 3.24
N THR A 19 11.49 -11.21 2.23
CA THR A 19 11.88 -11.46 0.83
C THR A 19 13.01 -10.51 0.44
N MET A 20 13.69 -10.76 -0.68
CA MET A 20 14.71 -9.82 -1.17
C MET A 20 14.12 -8.40 -1.23
N THR A 21 14.76 -7.47 -0.51
CA THR A 21 14.50 -6.04 -0.58
C THR A 21 15.61 -5.38 -1.37
N ASN A 22 15.26 -4.33 -2.09
CA ASN A 22 16.21 -3.59 -2.90
C ASN A 22 16.17 -2.11 -2.49
N ASP A 23 17.32 -1.59 -2.08
CA ASP A 23 17.50 -0.17 -1.73
C ASP A 23 18.16 0.62 -2.88
N GLU A 24 18.46 -0.06 -3.99
CA GLU A 24 19.09 0.48 -5.18
C GLU A 24 18.07 0.79 -6.28
N GLY A 25 18.45 1.73 -7.14
CA GLY A 25 17.62 2.17 -8.23
C GLY A 25 17.65 1.32 -9.48
N GLY A 26 16.56 1.38 -10.23
CA GLY A 26 16.50 0.86 -11.61
C GLY A 26 15.88 -0.53 -11.75
N THR A 27 15.37 -1.11 -10.66
CA THR A 27 14.62 -2.36 -10.69
C THR A 27 13.22 -2.13 -11.27
N ASP A 28 12.73 -3.10 -12.05
CA ASP A 28 11.34 -3.09 -12.50
C ASP A 28 10.43 -3.50 -11.33
N ASN A 29 9.51 -2.61 -10.93
CA ASN A 29 8.60 -2.85 -9.81
C ASN A 29 7.77 -4.13 -9.97
N ALA A 30 7.42 -4.51 -11.21
CA ALA A 30 6.66 -5.74 -11.46
C ALA A 30 7.56 -6.99 -11.33
N GLU A 31 8.82 -6.91 -11.75
CA GLU A 31 9.81 -7.97 -11.52
C GLU A 31 10.08 -8.18 -10.02
N PHE A 32 10.40 -7.11 -9.29
CA PHE A 32 10.64 -7.15 -7.84
C PHE A 32 9.48 -7.80 -7.08
N ARG A 33 8.27 -7.31 -7.32
CA ARG A 33 7.04 -7.82 -6.71
C ARG A 33 6.84 -9.30 -7.06
N THR A 34 7.07 -9.68 -8.31
CA THR A 34 6.89 -11.07 -8.75
C THR A 34 7.88 -12.00 -8.06
N ALA A 35 9.15 -11.61 -7.96
CA ALA A 35 10.17 -12.37 -7.24
C ALA A 35 9.81 -12.54 -5.75
N ALA A 36 9.38 -11.46 -5.07
CA ALA A 36 8.95 -11.51 -3.68
C ALA A 36 7.73 -12.43 -3.48
N VAL A 37 6.74 -12.37 -4.37
CA VAL A 37 5.55 -13.21 -4.28
C VAL A 37 5.88 -14.70 -4.51
N LEU A 38 6.73 -15.02 -5.48
CA LEU A 38 7.21 -16.39 -5.70
C LEU A 38 7.99 -16.92 -4.49
N ASP A 39 8.89 -16.11 -3.94
CA ASP A 39 9.67 -16.45 -2.75
C ASP A 39 8.79 -16.73 -1.53
N ARG A 40 7.72 -15.94 -1.32
CA ARG A 40 6.74 -16.18 -0.25
C ARG A 40 6.05 -17.54 -0.41
N VAL A 41 5.58 -17.86 -1.62
CA VAL A 41 4.95 -19.15 -1.92
C VAL A 41 5.93 -20.29 -1.63
N ASN A 42 7.13 -20.21 -2.19
CA ASN A 42 8.13 -21.27 -2.07
C ASN A 42 8.56 -21.43 -0.61
N THR A 43 8.87 -20.35 0.09
CA THR A 43 9.24 -20.38 1.50
C THR A 43 8.14 -20.99 2.37
N THR A 44 6.86 -20.61 2.17
CA THR A 44 5.74 -21.22 2.91
C THR A 44 5.74 -22.74 2.73
N TRP A 45 5.87 -23.22 1.52
CA TRP A 45 5.65 -24.63 1.22
C TRP A 45 6.87 -25.53 1.39
N GLU A 46 8.06 -25.02 1.11
CA GLU A 46 9.31 -25.77 1.25
C GLU A 46 9.79 -25.75 2.71
N THR A 47 9.80 -24.59 3.35
CA THR A 47 10.37 -24.44 4.69
C THR A 47 9.37 -24.80 5.79
N LEU A 48 8.12 -24.33 5.71
CA LEU A 48 7.14 -24.58 6.77
C LEU A 48 6.39 -25.89 6.57
N MET A 49 6.03 -26.22 5.32
CA MET A 49 5.24 -27.42 5.02
C MET A 49 6.10 -28.64 4.63
N GLY A 50 7.39 -28.46 4.34
CA GLY A 50 8.31 -29.55 4.00
C GLY A 50 7.97 -30.26 2.68
N THR A 51 7.44 -29.53 1.69
CA THR A 51 6.95 -30.10 0.42
C THR A 51 7.77 -29.65 -0.79
N SER A 52 7.56 -30.31 -1.93
CA SER A 52 8.11 -29.95 -3.25
C SER A 52 7.25 -28.94 -4.03
N PHE A 53 6.39 -28.16 -3.38
CA PHE A 53 5.40 -27.31 -4.06
C PHE A 53 6.02 -26.32 -5.06
N ALA A 54 7.23 -25.82 -4.80
CA ALA A 54 7.93 -24.94 -5.73
C ALA A 54 8.25 -25.60 -7.07
N CYS A 55 8.41 -26.93 -7.12
CA CYS A 55 8.72 -27.65 -8.35
C CYS A 55 7.61 -27.50 -9.42
N VAL A 56 6.36 -27.30 -8.99
CA VAL A 56 5.23 -27.14 -9.92
C VAL A 56 5.05 -25.70 -10.42
N GLN A 57 5.93 -24.77 -10.02
CA GLN A 57 5.97 -23.41 -10.56
C GLN A 57 6.07 -23.40 -12.08
N CYS A 58 6.86 -24.29 -12.68
CA CYS A 58 7.06 -24.29 -14.14
C CYS A 58 6.13 -25.26 -14.87
N HIS A 59 5.85 -26.44 -14.30
CA HIS A 59 4.91 -27.41 -14.86
C HIS A 59 4.51 -28.44 -13.81
N SER A 60 3.37 -29.11 -13.98
CA SER A 60 2.98 -30.24 -13.12
C SER A 60 3.95 -31.41 -13.28
N HIS A 61 4.23 -32.11 -12.18
CA HIS A 61 4.90 -33.41 -12.23
C HIS A 61 3.87 -34.55 -12.33
N PRO A 62 4.19 -35.68 -13.01
CA PRO A 62 3.24 -36.79 -13.15
C PRO A 62 2.83 -37.49 -11.85
N TYR A 63 3.65 -37.38 -10.80
CA TYR A 63 3.47 -38.13 -9.54
C TYR A 63 3.28 -37.23 -8.32
N ASP A 64 3.44 -35.92 -8.47
CA ASP A 64 3.23 -34.98 -7.37
C ASP A 64 1.72 -34.73 -7.23
N PRO A 65 1.12 -34.77 -6.01
CA PRO A 65 -0.27 -34.40 -5.80
C PRO A 65 -0.60 -32.94 -6.13
N PHE A 66 0.40 -32.08 -6.37
CA PHE A 66 0.20 -30.67 -6.73
C PHE A 66 0.19 -30.44 -8.25
N THR A 67 -0.73 -29.60 -8.70
CA THR A 67 -0.79 -29.15 -10.10
C THR A 67 -0.21 -27.74 -10.28
N HIS A 68 0.28 -27.46 -11.49
CA HIS A 68 0.75 -26.13 -11.88
C HIS A 68 -0.31 -25.03 -11.64
N GLU A 69 -1.58 -25.28 -11.98
CA GLU A 69 -2.66 -24.30 -11.72
C GLU A 69 -2.83 -24.03 -10.21
N GLU A 70 -2.64 -25.03 -9.34
CA GLU A 70 -2.74 -24.86 -7.89
C GLU A 70 -1.60 -24.01 -7.31
N TYR A 71 -0.40 -24.06 -7.90
CA TYR A 71 0.69 -23.14 -7.54
C TYR A 71 0.27 -21.68 -7.68
N TYR A 72 -0.28 -21.32 -8.83
CA TYR A 72 -0.70 -19.95 -9.11
C TYR A 72 -1.97 -19.54 -8.35
N LYS A 73 -2.87 -20.49 -8.05
CA LYS A 73 -3.99 -20.24 -7.13
C LYS A 73 -3.49 -19.90 -5.73
N PHE A 74 -2.44 -20.56 -5.25
CA PHE A 74 -1.86 -20.22 -3.95
C PHE A 74 -1.10 -18.89 -4.02
N LEU A 75 -0.35 -18.67 -5.09
CA LEU A 75 0.34 -17.40 -5.38
C LEU A 75 -0.61 -16.19 -5.33
N ALA A 76 -1.84 -16.34 -5.83
CA ALA A 76 -2.84 -15.29 -5.83
C ALA A 76 -3.23 -14.77 -4.42
N PHE A 77 -2.95 -15.51 -3.33
CA PHE A 77 -3.10 -14.98 -1.98
C PHE A 77 -2.08 -13.88 -1.66
N PHE A 78 -0.84 -14.03 -2.15
CA PHE A 78 0.23 -13.06 -1.94
C PHE A 78 0.27 -11.98 -3.01
N ASP A 79 -0.17 -12.27 -4.23
CA ASP A 79 -0.07 -11.36 -5.38
C ASP A 79 -0.88 -10.05 -5.21
N ASN A 80 -1.90 -10.09 -4.35
CA ASN A 80 -2.72 -8.92 -3.98
C ASN A 80 -2.15 -8.11 -2.80
N SER A 81 -0.93 -8.38 -2.35
CA SER A 81 -0.29 -7.67 -1.24
C SER A 81 0.06 -6.21 -1.61
N ARG A 82 0.02 -5.29 -0.65
CA ARG A 82 0.20 -3.84 -0.90
C ARG A 82 1.66 -3.44 -1.07
N ASP A 83 2.61 -4.27 -0.66
CA ASP A 83 4.03 -3.96 -0.78
C ASP A 83 4.48 -3.69 -2.22
N ASP A 84 5.42 -2.76 -2.33
CA ASP A 84 6.11 -2.34 -3.55
C ASP A 84 7.60 -2.13 -3.19
N ASP A 85 8.48 -1.92 -4.18
CA ASP A 85 9.94 -1.71 -4.00
C ASP A 85 10.28 -0.31 -3.44
N THR A 86 9.64 0.08 -2.34
CA THR A 86 9.85 1.39 -1.69
C THR A 86 11.04 1.33 -0.74
N TYR A 87 11.83 2.40 -0.68
CA TYR A 87 12.94 2.55 0.27
C TYR A 87 12.55 2.36 1.74
N GLU A 88 11.33 2.76 2.12
CA GLU A 88 10.83 2.63 3.49
C GLU A 88 10.17 1.25 3.72
N ASP A 89 10.17 0.34 2.74
CA ASP A 89 9.58 -1.00 2.81
C ASP A 89 8.10 -1.00 3.25
N TYR A 90 7.28 -0.13 2.64
CA TYR A 90 5.84 -0.08 2.89
C TYR A 90 5.12 -1.36 2.40
N PRO A 91 4.00 -1.77 3.01
CA PRO A 91 3.39 -1.19 4.21
C PRO A 91 4.11 -1.54 5.52
N GLN A 92 4.02 -0.63 6.49
CA GLN A 92 4.60 -0.76 7.82
C GLN A 92 3.51 -0.65 8.89
N LEU A 93 3.62 -1.45 9.96
CA LEU A 93 2.85 -1.28 11.18
C LEU A 93 3.54 -0.28 12.10
N ARG A 94 2.78 0.71 12.59
CA ARG A 94 3.23 1.75 13.51
C ARG A 94 2.97 1.34 14.95
N HIS A 95 4.04 1.29 15.75
CA HIS A 95 3.99 0.91 17.16
C HIS A 95 3.74 2.13 18.04
N PHE A 96 2.51 2.28 18.50
CA PHE A 96 2.14 3.37 19.39
C PHE A 96 2.51 3.00 20.83
N ASN A 97 3.17 3.92 21.53
CA ASN A 97 3.40 3.77 22.98
C ASN A 97 2.09 3.97 23.77
N ASP A 98 2.13 3.76 25.09
CA ASP A 98 0.94 3.87 25.95
C ASP A 98 0.21 5.21 25.82
N SER A 99 0.97 6.32 25.70
CA SER A 99 0.39 7.65 25.52
C SER A 99 -0.36 7.77 24.19
N LEU A 100 0.25 7.34 23.09
CA LEU A 100 -0.37 7.37 21.77
C LEU A 100 -1.54 6.38 21.66
N ASN A 101 -1.47 5.22 22.32
CA ASN A 101 -2.58 4.27 22.39
C ASN A 101 -3.78 4.84 23.15
N ASN A 102 -3.53 5.58 24.23
CA ASN A 102 -4.59 6.29 24.94
C ASN A 102 -5.23 7.38 24.08
N GLU A 103 -4.42 8.18 23.37
CA GLU A 103 -4.94 9.18 22.43
C GLU A 103 -5.74 8.51 21.30
N LEU A 104 -5.24 7.41 20.73
CA LEU A 104 -5.95 6.64 19.71
C LEU A 104 -7.29 6.10 20.23
N LYS A 105 -7.33 5.54 21.44
CA LYS A 105 -8.56 5.03 22.07
C LYS A 105 -9.59 6.14 22.29
N LEU A 106 -9.15 7.31 22.76
CA LEU A 106 -10.04 8.45 22.94
C LEU A 106 -10.56 8.97 21.60
N PHE A 107 -9.72 8.98 20.56
CA PHE A 107 -10.11 9.36 19.21
C PHE A 107 -11.13 8.38 18.61
N THR A 108 -10.84 7.08 18.62
CA THR A 108 -11.72 6.04 18.05
C THR A 108 -13.02 5.88 18.83
N GLY A 109 -13.00 6.09 20.15
CA GLY A 109 -14.19 6.15 20.98
C GLY A 109 -15.11 7.31 20.60
N TRP A 110 -14.57 8.50 20.32
CA TRP A 110 -15.35 9.62 19.79
C TRP A 110 -15.84 9.33 18.36
N LEU A 111 -14.96 8.85 17.49
CA LEU A 111 -15.23 8.60 16.07
C LEU A 111 -16.34 7.57 15.87
N SER A 112 -16.45 6.59 16.75
CA SER A 112 -17.52 5.57 16.75
C SER A 112 -18.92 6.16 16.91
N ASN A 113 -19.04 7.37 17.47
CA ASN A 113 -20.31 8.09 17.56
C ASN A 113 -20.57 9.00 16.34
N GLN A 114 -19.60 9.13 15.43
CA GLN A 114 -19.68 10.03 14.27
C GLN A 114 -19.89 9.31 12.94
N THR A 115 -19.54 8.01 12.85
CA THR A 115 -19.56 7.26 11.60
C THR A 115 -19.73 5.75 11.82
N SER A 116 -19.76 4.98 10.74
CA SER A 116 -19.89 3.53 10.76
C SER A 116 -18.65 2.83 11.34
N VAL A 117 -18.83 1.61 11.86
CA VAL A 117 -17.74 0.76 12.35
C VAL A 117 -16.68 0.50 11.28
N THR A 118 -17.09 0.35 10.02
CA THR A 118 -16.17 0.14 8.88
C THR A 118 -15.28 1.36 8.64
N GLU A 119 -15.84 2.56 8.73
CA GLU A 119 -15.10 3.81 8.55
C GLU A 119 -14.12 4.04 9.72
N VAL A 120 -14.54 3.74 10.96
CA VAL A 120 -13.64 3.78 12.14
C VAL A 120 -12.45 2.86 11.92
N LYS A 121 -12.67 1.63 11.44
CA LYS A 121 -11.60 0.66 11.16
C LYS A 121 -10.67 1.15 10.05
N THR A 122 -11.22 1.74 8.99
CA THR A 122 -10.44 2.30 7.87
C THR A 122 -9.53 3.42 8.34
N ILE A 123 -10.06 4.39 9.09
CA ILE A 123 -9.28 5.50 9.65
C ILE A 123 -8.24 4.99 10.66
N THR A 124 -8.61 4.02 11.50
CA THR A 124 -7.68 3.42 12.48
C THR A 124 -6.54 2.69 11.79
N LYS A 125 -6.83 1.91 10.74
CA LYS A 125 -5.82 1.24 9.91
C LYS A 125 -4.89 2.28 9.27
N PHE A 126 -5.44 3.34 8.67
CA PHE A 126 -4.63 4.40 8.09
C PHE A 126 -3.72 5.09 9.13
N LEU A 127 -4.22 5.34 10.35
CA LEU A 127 -3.38 5.83 11.44
C LEU A 127 -2.30 4.82 11.85
N LYS A 128 -2.56 3.51 11.77
CA LYS A 128 -1.60 2.47 12.19
C LYS A 128 -0.65 2.03 11.09
N SER A 129 -0.86 2.42 9.83
CA SER A 129 0.01 1.96 8.72
C SER A 129 0.24 2.90 7.55
N TRP A 130 -0.44 4.04 7.50
CA TRP A 130 -0.50 4.91 6.33
C TRP A 130 -1.08 4.24 5.07
N GLU A 131 -1.80 3.12 5.20
CA GLU A 131 -2.42 2.42 4.08
C GLU A 131 -3.95 2.51 4.09
N PRO A 132 -4.60 2.48 2.90
CA PRO A 132 -4.01 2.34 1.57
C PRO A 132 -3.46 3.67 1.03
N SER A 133 -2.21 3.71 0.60
CA SER A 133 -1.62 4.86 -0.09
C SER A 133 -1.13 4.48 -1.48
N ILE A 134 -1.09 5.44 -2.40
CA ILE A 134 -0.37 5.35 -3.67
C ILE A 134 1.07 5.80 -3.40
N HIS A 135 2.05 4.98 -3.73
CA HIS A 135 3.47 5.32 -3.55
C HIS A 135 4.00 6.08 -4.76
N SER A 136 4.92 7.01 -4.50
CA SER A 136 5.49 7.90 -5.52
C SER A 136 6.16 7.17 -6.69
N LEU A 137 6.72 5.97 -6.43
CA LEU A 137 7.31 5.06 -7.42
C LEU A 137 6.33 4.59 -8.50
N THR A 138 5.03 4.66 -8.24
CA THR A 138 4.00 4.27 -9.22
C THR A 138 3.73 5.35 -10.27
N ALA A 139 4.32 6.53 -10.11
CA ALA A 139 4.17 7.61 -11.06
C ALA A 139 4.83 7.28 -12.40
N ASP A 140 4.13 7.60 -13.49
CA ASP A 140 4.62 7.45 -14.86
C ASP A 140 4.39 8.75 -15.66
N GLN A 141 4.71 8.73 -16.96
CA GLN A 141 4.57 9.88 -17.86
C GLN A 141 5.16 11.18 -17.29
N MET A 142 6.39 11.08 -16.77
CA MET A 142 7.08 12.19 -16.16
C MET A 142 7.68 13.13 -17.22
N VAL A 143 7.50 14.44 -17.02
CA VAL A 143 8.15 15.50 -17.82
C VAL A 143 8.74 16.50 -16.86
N ASN A 144 10.05 16.76 -16.93
CA ASN A 144 10.76 17.60 -15.97
C ASN A 144 10.52 17.20 -14.49
N SER A 145 10.30 15.91 -14.29
CA SER A 145 10.13 15.23 -13.01
C SER A 145 10.86 13.88 -13.10
N GLU A 146 11.27 13.33 -11.97
CA GLU A 146 12.01 12.08 -11.92
C GLU A 146 11.82 11.38 -10.57
N LEU A 147 12.21 10.12 -10.47
CA LEU A 147 12.41 9.46 -9.19
C LEU A 147 13.83 9.81 -8.69
N ASN A 148 13.93 10.78 -7.78
CA ASN A 148 15.20 11.20 -7.21
C ASN A 148 15.79 10.09 -6.34
N ASP A 149 17.06 9.79 -6.56
CA ASP A 149 17.73 8.60 -5.99
C ASP A 149 16.89 7.33 -6.23
N THR A 150 16.11 7.30 -7.32
CA THR A 150 15.15 6.25 -7.70
C THR A 150 14.05 5.92 -6.68
N LYS A 151 13.87 6.77 -5.66
CA LYS A 151 13.02 6.47 -4.50
C LYS A 151 11.79 7.36 -4.39
N TRP A 152 11.97 8.65 -4.63
CA TRP A 152 10.93 9.65 -4.39
C TRP A 152 10.66 10.49 -5.62
N LEU A 153 9.39 10.69 -5.94
CA LEU A 153 8.98 11.52 -7.06
C LEU A 153 9.32 12.99 -6.80
N LEU A 154 10.31 13.49 -7.52
CA LEU A 154 10.79 14.86 -7.52
C LEU A 154 10.22 15.63 -8.70
N PHE A 155 9.78 16.86 -8.43
CA PHE A 155 9.38 17.82 -9.45
C PHE A 155 10.35 19.00 -9.53
N ARG A 156 10.71 19.39 -10.75
CA ARG A 156 11.30 20.69 -11.08
C ARG A 156 10.19 21.66 -11.52
N ASP A 157 10.53 22.94 -11.75
CA ASP A 157 9.54 23.91 -12.24
C ASP A 157 8.88 23.42 -13.55
N LYS A 158 7.54 23.53 -13.62
CA LYS A 158 6.70 23.01 -14.71
C LYS A 158 6.77 21.49 -14.90
N GLY A 159 7.31 20.76 -13.95
CA GLY A 159 7.34 19.31 -13.97
C GLY A 159 5.94 18.71 -13.88
N THR A 160 5.72 17.61 -14.59
CA THR A 160 4.49 16.82 -14.55
C THR A 160 4.77 15.36 -14.28
N ALA A 161 3.85 14.68 -13.60
CA ALA A 161 3.85 13.22 -13.47
C ALA A 161 2.41 12.72 -13.31
N ARG A 162 2.17 11.48 -13.70
CA ARG A 162 0.84 10.85 -13.69
C ARG A 162 0.78 9.73 -12.67
N PHE A 163 -0.32 9.66 -11.92
CA PHE A 163 -0.77 8.49 -11.20
C PHE A 163 -1.96 7.89 -11.96
N LYS A 164 -1.77 6.69 -12.50
CA LYS A 164 -2.77 6.04 -13.36
C LYS A 164 -3.93 5.46 -12.55
N SER A 165 -5.14 5.53 -13.11
CA SER A 165 -6.32 4.80 -12.64
C SER A 165 -6.64 4.98 -11.14
N VAL A 166 -6.59 6.22 -10.66
CA VAL A 166 -6.97 6.56 -9.29
C VAL A 166 -8.49 6.61 -9.19
N ASN A 167 -9.06 5.75 -8.35
CA ASN A 167 -10.48 5.83 -8.02
C ASN A 167 -10.72 7.04 -7.10
N LEU A 168 -11.47 8.03 -7.57
CA LEU A 168 -11.89 9.22 -6.82
C LEU A 168 -13.35 9.15 -6.32
N GLN A 169 -14.05 8.05 -6.62
CA GLN A 169 -15.42 7.82 -6.16
C GLN A 169 -15.50 7.99 -4.63
N ASP A 170 -16.37 8.90 -4.20
CA ASP A 170 -16.60 9.26 -2.79
C ASP A 170 -15.38 9.81 -2.04
N LYS A 171 -14.33 10.25 -2.75
CA LYS A 171 -13.12 10.86 -2.16
C LYS A 171 -13.11 12.36 -2.42
N ASN A 172 -12.70 13.13 -1.42
CA ASN A 172 -12.68 14.60 -1.47
C ASN A 172 -11.52 15.23 -0.68
N GLN A 173 -10.59 14.41 -0.22
CA GLN A 173 -9.37 14.84 0.47
C GLN A 173 -8.18 14.01 0.00
N LEU A 174 -7.05 14.68 -0.19
CA LEU A 174 -5.76 14.02 -0.35
C LEU A 174 -4.91 14.31 0.88
N ILE A 175 -4.43 13.26 1.53
CA ILE A 175 -3.40 13.31 2.57
C ILE A 175 -2.11 12.78 1.96
N TYR A 176 -0.99 13.46 2.14
CA TYR A 176 0.24 13.11 1.43
C TYR A 176 1.48 13.43 2.27
N ARG A 177 2.50 12.58 2.16
CA ARG A 177 3.84 12.79 2.74
C ARG A 177 4.75 13.40 1.68
N TYR A 178 5.35 14.54 2.01
CA TYR A 178 6.21 15.27 1.09
C TYR A 178 7.35 15.99 1.81
N ARG A 179 8.34 16.41 1.03
CA ARG A 179 9.41 17.31 1.42
C ARG A 179 9.58 18.37 0.34
N ALA A 180 9.60 19.64 0.72
CA ALA A 180 9.86 20.74 -0.21
C ALA A 180 11.03 21.58 0.27
N GLY A 181 12.00 21.82 -0.62
CA GLY A 181 13.19 22.62 -0.36
C GLY A 181 13.16 24.00 -1.01
N ALA A 182 12.40 24.17 -2.10
CA ALA A 182 12.30 25.45 -2.81
C ALA A 182 11.19 26.33 -2.24
N ILE A 183 11.53 27.60 -1.95
CA ILE A 183 10.61 28.60 -1.38
C ILE A 183 9.51 28.93 -2.38
N LYS A 184 8.27 29.09 -1.90
CA LYS A 184 7.07 29.28 -2.73
C LYS A 184 6.79 28.06 -3.61
N GLY A 185 5.78 28.18 -4.46
CA GLY A 185 5.38 27.16 -5.41
C GLY A 185 4.01 26.59 -5.08
N ALA A 186 3.42 25.98 -6.09
CA ALA A 186 2.13 25.34 -6.00
C ALA A 186 2.13 24.10 -6.89
N PHE A 187 1.35 23.10 -6.54
CA PHE A 187 1.04 22.02 -7.46
C PHE A 187 -0.42 22.12 -7.89
N GLU A 188 -0.64 21.89 -9.17
CA GLU A 188 -1.95 21.72 -9.77
C GLU A 188 -2.23 20.22 -9.88
N ILE A 189 -3.42 19.81 -9.48
CA ILE A 189 -3.94 18.46 -9.70
C ILE A 189 -4.90 18.54 -10.87
N ARG A 190 -4.65 17.75 -11.91
CA ARG A 190 -5.42 17.74 -13.16
C ARG A 190 -5.92 16.33 -13.47
N LEU A 191 -7.09 16.26 -14.10
CA LEU A 191 -7.72 15.00 -14.46
C LEU A 191 -7.38 14.60 -15.91
N ASP A 192 -7.10 13.32 -16.10
CA ASP A 192 -7.00 12.55 -17.34
C ASP A 192 -5.86 12.92 -18.32
N LYS A 193 -5.40 14.18 -18.31
CA LYS A 193 -4.33 14.70 -19.18
C LYS A 193 -3.48 15.75 -18.46
N PRO A 194 -2.22 15.99 -18.89
CA PRO A 194 -1.37 17.04 -18.30
C PRO A 194 -1.98 18.44 -18.32
N ASP A 195 -2.74 18.76 -19.38
CA ASP A 195 -3.50 20.02 -19.53
C ASP A 195 -5.02 19.78 -19.42
N GLY A 196 -5.43 18.68 -18.78
CA GLY A 196 -6.83 18.35 -18.54
C GLY A 196 -7.50 19.27 -17.51
N PRO A 197 -8.78 18.98 -17.16
CA PRO A 197 -9.52 19.76 -16.18
C PRO A 197 -8.74 19.93 -14.87
N LEU A 198 -8.61 21.17 -14.41
CA LEU A 198 -8.00 21.49 -13.12
C LEU A 198 -8.95 21.07 -12.00
N LEU A 199 -8.49 20.17 -11.14
CA LEU A 199 -9.20 19.74 -9.95
C LEU A 199 -8.98 20.72 -8.80
N VAL A 200 -7.72 21.05 -8.50
CA VAL A 200 -7.34 21.97 -7.43
C VAL A 200 -5.90 22.47 -7.60
N THR A 201 -5.64 23.69 -7.14
CA THR A 201 -4.28 24.23 -6.98
C THR A 201 -3.96 24.33 -5.50
N VAL A 202 -2.79 23.82 -5.11
CA VAL A 202 -2.41 23.71 -3.70
C VAL A 202 -1.07 24.41 -3.49
N PRO A 203 -0.99 25.39 -2.57
CA PRO A 203 0.27 26.03 -2.23
C PRO A 203 1.19 25.04 -1.50
N VAL A 204 2.48 25.10 -1.80
CA VAL A 204 3.49 24.29 -1.13
C VAL A 204 4.11 25.08 0.01
N ASP A 205 4.05 24.51 1.22
CA ASP A 205 4.74 25.04 2.38
C ASP A 205 6.15 24.43 2.49
N THR A 206 7.17 25.27 2.65
CA THR A 206 8.57 24.87 2.71
C THR A 206 8.99 24.49 4.11
N SER A 207 9.39 23.23 4.29
CA SER A 207 9.89 22.71 5.57
C SER A 207 11.32 22.19 5.50
N GLY A 208 11.82 21.84 4.30
CA GLY A 208 13.10 21.14 4.13
C GLY A 208 13.17 19.74 4.77
N ARG A 209 12.10 19.28 5.42
CA ARG A 209 11.95 17.98 6.12
C ARG A 209 10.68 17.28 5.65
N TRP A 210 10.66 15.96 5.73
CA TRP A 210 9.45 15.16 5.50
C TRP A 210 8.35 15.57 6.47
N LYS A 211 7.15 15.81 5.92
CA LYS A 211 5.95 16.08 6.69
C LYS A 211 4.72 15.54 5.97
N ILE A 212 3.64 15.37 6.73
CA ILE A 212 2.34 14.98 6.21
C ILE A 212 1.47 16.25 6.15
N SER A 213 0.76 16.42 5.05
CA SER A 213 -0.22 17.50 4.89
C SER A 213 -1.45 16.99 4.15
N SER A 214 -2.43 17.87 3.98
CA SER A 214 -3.61 17.56 3.17
C SER A 214 -4.15 18.79 2.46
N PHE A 215 -4.97 18.53 1.46
CA PHE A 215 -5.89 19.51 0.90
C PHE A 215 -7.19 18.81 0.51
N ASN A 216 -8.26 19.60 0.46
CA ASN A 216 -9.55 19.13 -0.02
C ASN A 216 -9.70 19.46 -1.50
N PHE A 217 -10.45 18.65 -2.21
CA PHE A 217 -10.74 18.86 -3.63
C PHE A 217 -12.23 18.65 -3.93
N PRO A 218 -12.77 19.27 -5.00
CA PRO A 218 -14.15 19.04 -5.43
C PRO A 218 -14.39 17.56 -5.76
N PRO A 219 -15.58 16.99 -5.46
CA PRO A 219 -15.87 15.60 -5.82
C PRO A 219 -15.66 15.33 -7.31
N ALA A 220 -15.00 14.21 -7.63
CA ALA A 220 -14.83 13.70 -8.97
C ALA A 220 -15.29 12.23 -8.99
N LEU A 221 -16.11 11.86 -9.98
CA LEU A 221 -16.77 10.55 -10.00
C LEU A 221 -15.95 9.54 -10.79
N GLY A 222 -15.81 8.32 -10.24
CA GLY A 222 -15.16 7.22 -10.93
C GLY A 222 -13.63 7.26 -10.90
N VAL A 223 -13.03 6.62 -11.91
CA VAL A 223 -11.60 6.36 -12.00
C VAL A 223 -10.96 7.32 -13.01
N HIS A 224 -9.89 7.99 -12.60
CA HIS A 224 -9.18 9.00 -13.39
C HIS A 224 -7.68 8.76 -13.40
N ASP A 225 -7.02 9.18 -14.47
CA ASP A 225 -5.58 9.42 -14.43
C ASP A 225 -5.34 10.78 -13.77
N ILE A 226 -4.50 10.85 -12.74
CA ILE A 226 -4.26 12.09 -11.99
C ILE A 226 -2.89 12.65 -12.35
N TYR A 227 -2.87 13.85 -12.91
CA TYR A 227 -1.64 14.56 -13.25
C TYR A 227 -1.32 15.60 -12.19
N PHE A 228 -0.12 15.50 -11.64
CA PHE A 228 0.46 16.51 -10.79
C PHE A 228 1.30 17.42 -11.68
N ARG A 229 1.10 18.73 -11.58
CA ARG A 229 1.94 19.73 -12.25
C ARG A 229 2.48 20.71 -11.22
N TYR A 230 3.80 20.78 -11.08
CA TYR A 230 4.44 21.68 -10.13
C TYR A 230 4.84 23.00 -10.80
N LEU A 231 4.52 24.11 -10.16
CA LEU A 231 4.87 25.45 -10.60
C LEU A 231 5.66 26.13 -9.49
N ASN A 232 6.89 26.55 -9.77
CA ASN A 232 7.67 27.34 -8.84
C ASN A 232 8.54 28.38 -9.56
N PRO A 233 8.14 29.67 -9.51
CA PRO A 233 8.86 30.73 -10.20
C PRO A 233 10.27 31.00 -9.64
N THR A 234 10.57 30.56 -8.40
CA THR A 234 11.87 30.84 -7.76
C THR A 234 13.00 29.94 -8.27
N ILE A 235 12.65 28.79 -8.85
CA ILE A 235 13.58 27.82 -9.43
C ILE A 235 13.36 27.66 -10.94
N ALA A 236 12.59 28.56 -11.55
CA ALA A 236 12.30 28.55 -12.97
C ALA A 236 13.59 28.64 -13.79
N GLY A 237 13.72 27.77 -14.80
CA GLY A 237 14.91 27.69 -15.65
C GLY A 237 16.14 27.06 -14.97
N THR A 238 15.97 26.43 -13.81
CA THR A 238 17.03 25.68 -13.12
C THR A 238 16.72 24.19 -13.08
N GLU A 239 17.76 23.37 -12.93
CA GLU A 239 17.64 21.92 -12.71
C GLU A 239 17.34 21.55 -11.24
N LYS A 240 17.09 22.54 -10.37
CA LYS A 240 16.86 22.29 -8.95
C LYS A 240 15.51 21.61 -8.73
N GLY A 241 15.53 20.53 -7.96
CA GLY A 241 14.32 19.92 -7.43
C GLY A 241 13.61 20.85 -6.44
N GLY A 242 12.30 20.98 -6.58
CA GLY A 242 11.49 21.83 -5.70
C GLY A 242 10.76 21.06 -4.59
N ILE A 243 10.04 20.01 -4.97
CA ILE A 243 9.22 19.17 -4.08
C ILE A 243 9.40 17.69 -4.39
N GLN A 244 9.44 16.87 -3.34
CA GLN A 244 9.48 15.42 -3.38
C GLN A 244 8.25 14.84 -2.68
N PHE A 245 7.62 13.84 -3.29
CA PHE A 245 6.54 13.07 -2.70
C PHE A 245 7.01 11.66 -2.35
N ASP A 246 6.43 11.12 -1.28
CA ASP A 246 6.66 9.75 -0.85
C ASP A 246 5.42 8.89 -1.07
N TRP A 247 4.32 9.23 -0.40
CA TRP A 247 3.04 8.54 -0.54
C TRP A 247 1.85 9.50 -0.55
N LEU A 248 0.75 9.05 -1.17
CA LEU A 248 -0.47 9.80 -1.42
C LEU A 248 -1.70 8.96 -1.05
N HIS A 249 -2.46 9.40 -0.05
CA HIS A 249 -3.71 8.78 0.40
C HIS A 249 -4.92 9.61 -0.04
N PHE A 250 -5.66 9.10 -1.03
CA PHE A 250 -6.94 9.66 -1.42
C PHE A 250 -8.04 9.08 -0.53
N GLY A 251 -8.80 9.94 0.13
CA GLY A 251 -9.86 9.55 1.03
C GLY A 251 -10.91 10.64 1.24
N SER A 252 -11.66 10.49 2.31
CA SER A 252 -12.69 11.42 2.72
C SER A 252 -12.22 12.28 3.89
N GLN A 253 -12.75 13.49 3.96
CA GLN A 253 -12.55 14.34 5.13
C GLN A 253 -13.05 13.66 6.40
N LEU A 254 -12.36 13.92 7.52
CA LEU A 254 -12.71 13.37 8.82
C LEU A 254 -14.20 13.64 9.16
N PRO A 255 -14.98 12.61 9.54
CA PRO A 255 -16.39 12.76 9.85
C PRO A 255 -16.60 13.51 11.18
N GLY A 256 -17.83 13.93 11.45
CA GLY A 256 -18.20 14.56 12.72
C GLY A 256 -17.93 16.07 12.80
N LYS A 257 -17.80 16.77 11.66
CA LYS A 257 -17.61 18.25 11.61
C LYS A 257 -18.63 19.06 12.42
N GLN A 258 -19.84 18.52 12.59
CA GLN A 258 -20.90 19.17 13.37
C GLN A 258 -20.71 19.03 14.89
N SER A 259 -19.80 18.16 15.33
CA SER A 259 -19.51 17.93 16.75
C SER A 259 -18.77 19.13 17.33
N PRO A 260 -19.16 19.65 18.51
CA PRO A 260 -18.38 20.67 19.23
C PRO A 260 -16.95 20.23 19.55
N GLU A 261 -16.69 18.92 19.61
CA GLU A 261 -15.36 18.36 19.87
C GLU A 261 -14.48 18.25 18.62
N PHE A 262 -15.03 18.48 17.42
CA PHE A 262 -14.37 18.16 16.15
C PHE A 262 -12.96 18.76 16.06
N ALA A 263 -12.80 20.05 16.36
CA ALA A 263 -11.49 20.72 16.25
C ALA A 263 -10.43 20.07 17.16
N ARG A 264 -10.82 19.59 18.35
CA ARG A 264 -9.92 18.87 19.27
C ARG A 264 -9.54 17.51 18.71
N GLN A 265 -10.49 16.80 18.13
CA GLN A 265 -10.29 15.46 17.59
C GLN A 265 -9.54 15.48 16.25
N GLU A 266 -9.72 16.52 15.44
CA GLU A 266 -8.92 16.79 14.24
C GLU A 266 -7.45 17.02 14.61
N LYS A 267 -7.17 17.86 15.63
CA LYS A 267 -5.80 18.04 16.14
C LYS A 267 -5.19 16.71 16.62
N ARG A 268 -5.99 15.88 17.30
CA ARG A 268 -5.58 14.55 17.75
C ARG A 268 -5.27 13.61 16.58
N PHE A 269 -6.12 13.58 15.56
CA PHE A 269 -5.90 12.82 14.33
C PHE A 269 -4.54 13.19 13.69
N TRP A 270 -4.27 14.48 13.49
CA TRP A 270 -3.00 14.93 12.91
C TRP A 270 -1.79 14.62 13.78
N SER A 271 -1.94 14.73 15.11
CA SER A 271 -0.91 14.34 16.07
C SER A 271 -0.58 12.84 15.99
N LEU A 272 -1.59 11.98 15.93
CA LEU A 272 -1.42 10.53 15.78
C LEU A 272 -0.81 10.18 14.42
N LEU A 273 -1.30 10.80 13.35
CA LEU A 273 -0.85 10.52 11.98
C LEU A 273 0.62 10.87 11.76
N SER A 274 1.09 11.96 12.36
CA SER A 274 2.47 12.47 12.22
C SER A 274 3.43 12.03 13.32
N ALA A 275 2.96 11.27 14.32
CA ALA A 275 3.81 10.78 15.42
C ALA A 275 4.97 9.92 14.90
N ASN A 276 6.17 10.15 15.42
CA ASN A 276 7.31 9.28 15.18
C ASN A 276 7.18 8.02 16.05
N THR A 277 7.14 6.85 15.42
CA THR A 277 6.88 5.57 16.07
C THR A 277 7.82 4.52 15.51
N PRO A 278 8.24 3.51 16.29
CA PRO A 278 8.88 2.33 15.71
C PRO A 278 7.99 1.70 14.64
N LEU A 279 8.63 1.10 13.63
CA LEU A 279 7.98 0.57 12.43
C LEU A 279 8.35 -0.90 12.27
N THR A 280 7.42 -1.70 11.77
CA THR A 280 7.69 -3.08 11.35
C THR A 280 7.06 -3.29 9.99
N PRO A 281 7.83 -3.66 8.95
CA PRO A 281 7.24 -4.10 7.69
C PRO A 281 6.29 -5.26 7.94
N VAL A 282 5.06 -5.14 7.44
CA VAL A 282 4.03 -6.17 7.57
C VAL A 282 3.38 -6.40 6.22
N MET A 283 2.66 -7.49 6.03
CA MET A 283 1.84 -7.66 4.84
C MET A 283 0.52 -6.89 5.04
N MET A 284 0.00 -6.28 3.98
CA MET A 284 -1.39 -5.81 3.91
C MET A 284 -1.95 -6.12 2.52
N GLU A 285 -3.27 -6.27 2.39
CA GLU A 285 -3.90 -6.42 1.07
C GLU A 285 -4.27 -5.09 0.47
N ASN A 286 -4.22 -5.03 -0.86
CA ASN A 286 -4.82 -3.94 -1.62
C ASN A 286 -6.33 -3.88 -1.37
N PRO A 287 -6.90 -2.67 -1.22
CA PRO A 287 -8.35 -2.48 -1.23
C PRO A 287 -8.93 -2.88 -2.60
N ALA A 288 -10.27 -3.00 -2.65
CA ALA A 288 -10.97 -3.49 -3.84
C ALA A 288 -10.68 -2.68 -5.11
N ASP A 289 -10.50 -1.36 -4.99
CA ASP A 289 -10.17 -0.43 -6.08
C ASP A 289 -8.70 -0.50 -6.53
N MET A 290 -7.84 -1.19 -5.79
CA MET A 290 -6.42 -1.44 -6.12
C MET A 290 -6.12 -2.93 -6.33
N ARG A 291 -7.15 -3.78 -6.41
CA ARG A 291 -7.00 -5.23 -6.45
C ARG A 291 -6.25 -5.68 -7.70
N ARG A 292 -5.27 -6.55 -7.52
CA ARG A 292 -4.51 -7.14 -8.63
C ARG A 292 -5.17 -8.41 -9.15
N SER A 293 -5.00 -8.65 -10.44
CA SER A 293 -5.37 -9.91 -11.09
C SER A 293 -4.15 -10.80 -11.20
N THR A 294 -4.30 -12.08 -10.85
CA THR A 294 -3.22 -13.08 -10.91
C THR A 294 -3.41 -13.98 -12.11
N TYR A 295 -2.31 -14.25 -12.82
CA TYR A 295 -2.28 -15.10 -14.00
C TYR A 295 -1.25 -16.21 -13.81
N ILE A 296 -1.51 -17.37 -14.42
CA ILE A 296 -0.52 -18.45 -14.52
C ILE A 296 0.64 -17.95 -15.38
N PHE A 297 1.88 -18.22 -14.99
CA PHE A 297 3.05 -17.93 -15.83
C PHE A 297 3.34 -19.12 -16.74
N GLU A 298 3.36 -18.89 -18.05
CA GLU A 298 3.65 -19.96 -19.00
C GLU A 298 5.08 -20.47 -18.81
N ARG A 299 5.20 -21.73 -18.38
CA ARG A 299 6.48 -22.38 -18.03
C ARG A 299 7.29 -21.60 -16.97
N GLY A 300 6.61 -20.89 -16.07
CA GLY A 300 7.24 -20.05 -15.05
C GLY A 300 7.71 -18.67 -15.54
N ASN A 301 7.50 -18.32 -16.81
CA ASN A 301 7.90 -17.00 -17.34
C ASN A 301 6.85 -15.93 -17.04
N TRP A 302 7.14 -15.06 -16.08
CA TRP A 302 6.22 -14.01 -15.62
C TRP A 302 5.85 -12.97 -16.69
N LEU A 303 6.66 -12.83 -17.74
CA LEU A 303 6.37 -11.96 -18.89
C LEU A 303 5.27 -12.53 -19.80
N VAL A 304 4.94 -13.82 -19.66
CA VAL A 304 3.95 -14.51 -20.48
C VAL A 304 2.80 -14.97 -19.60
N ALA A 305 1.78 -14.10 -19.51
CA ALA A 305 0.56 -14.38 -18.76
C ALA A 305 -0.34 -15.38 -19.50
N GLY A 306 -0.64 -16.49 -18.83
CA GLY A 306 -1.61 -17.49 -19.24
C GLY A 306 -3.01 -17.20 -18.65
N LYS A 307 -3.71 -18.27 -18.26
CA LYS A 307 -5.07 -18.18 -17.70
C LYS A 307 -5.08 -17.43 -16.36
N GLN A 308 -6.08 -16.56 -16.17
CA GLN A 308 -6.34 -15.90 -14.89
C GLN A 308 -6.81 -16.91 -13.84
N VAL A 309 -6.32 -16.76 -12.61
CA VAL A 309 -6.70 -17.60 -11.47
C VAL A 309 -7.21 -16.76 -10.31
N THR A 310 -7.96 -17.40 -9.43
CA THR A 310 -8.40 -16.84 -8.15
C THR A 310 -7.69 -17.55 -7.00
N PRO A 311 -7.54 -16.91 -5.83
CA PRO A 311 -6.95 -17.54 -4.66
C PRO A 311 -7.55 -18.91 -4.34
N GLY A 312 -6.69 -19.89 -4.08
CA GLY A 312 -7.09 -21.28 -3.78
C GLY A 312 -5.94 -22.13 -3.26
N VAL A 313 -6.28 -23.20 -2.54
CA VAL A 313 -5.32 -24.16 -1.97
C VAL A 313 -5.33 -25.47 -2.77
N PRO A 314 -4.24 -26.26 -2.74
CA PRO A 314 -4.21 -27.56 -3.41
C PRO A 314 -5.28 -28.52 -2.89
N ALA A 315 -5.88 -29.29 -3.79
CA ALA A 315 -6.97 -30.22 -3.47
C ALA A 315 -6.55 -31.32 -2.49
N SER A 316 -5.28 -31.71 -2.51
CA SER A 316 -4.67 -32.68 -1.58
C SER A 316 -4.68 -32.22 -0.13
N PHE A 317 -4.82 -30.92 0.13
CA PHE A 317 -4.95 -30.33 1.48
C PHE A 317 -6.43 -30.18 1.88
N SER A 318 -7.19 -31.28 1.80
CA SER A 318 -8.63 -31.34 2.08
C SER A 318 -9.04 -31.10 3.54
N ILE A 319 -8.09 -30.83 4.43
CA ILE A 319 -8.32 -30.50 5.85
C ILE A 319 -8.77 -29.05 6.04
N PHE A 320 -8.68 -28.21 5.00
CA PHE A 320 -9.05 -26.80 5.08
C PHE A 320 -10.43 -26.54 4.48
N PRO A 321 -11.35 -25.87 5.19
CA PRO A 321 -12.66 -25.54 4.64
C PRO A 321 -12.50 -24.62 3.43
N ARG A 322 -13.05 -25.06 2.28
CA ARG A 322 -12.92 -24.41 0.96
C ARG A 322 -13.48 -22.98 0.86
N THR A 323 -14.13 -22.49 1.93
CA THR A 323 -14.92 -21.26 1.94
C THR A 323 -14.32 -20.12 2.78
N VAL A 324 -13.16 -20.32 3.43
CA VAL A 324 -12.66 -19.35 4.43
C VAL A 324 -11.34 -18.72 3.97
N ILE A 325 -11.38 -17.39 3.81
CA ILE A 325 -10.28 -16.48 3.46
C ILE A 325 -9.31 -16.34 4.66
N PHE A 326 -8.68 -17.44 5.05
CA PHE A 326 -7.51 -17.43 5.92
C PHE A 326 -6.31 -17.82 5.01
N TRP A 327 -5.15 -18.19 5.53
CA TRP A 327 -4.16 -19.05 4.82
C TRP A 327 -2.83 -18.48 4.30
N ALA A 328 -2.68 -17.23 3.86
CA ALA A 328 -1.32 -16.64 3.88
C ALA A 328 -0.86 -16.39 5.33
N PHE A 329 -1.83 -16.06 6.16
CA PHE A 329 -1.68 -15.72 7.57
C PHE A 329 -1.80 -16.93 8.49
N ALA A 330 -2.69 -17.86 8.16
CA ALA A 330 -3.05 -18.96 9.03
C ALA A 330 -2.02 -20.09 9.01
N ILE A 331 -1.18 -20.23 7.98
CA ILE A 331 -0.06 -21.19 8.05
C ILE A 331 0.99 -20.68 9.03
N ILE A 332 1.34 -19.39 9.01
CA ILE A 332 2.25 -18.79 9.99
C ILE A 332 1.63 -18.74 11.38
N VAL A 333 0.41 -18.20 11.52
CA VAL A 333 -0.27 -18.14 12.81
C VAL A 333 -0.60 -19.55 13.32
N MET A 334 -0.92 -20.56 12.52
CA MET A 334 -1.04 -21.94 13.04
C MET A 334 0.31 -22.60 13.32
N VAL A 335 1.40 -22.26 12.62
CA VAL A 335 2.71 -22.85 12.96
C VAL A 335 3.29 -22.21 14.23
N ILE A 336 2.95 -20.93 14.51
CA ILE A 336 3.55 -20.14 15.60
C ILE A 336 2.60 -19.91 16.79
N SER A 337 1.27 -19.96 16.59
CA SER A 337 0.29 -19.81 17.67
C SER A 337 0.23 -21.05 18.55
N ARG A 338 0.24 -20.81 19.87
CA ARG A 338 0.06 -21.83 20.92
C ARG A 338 -1.30 -22.55 20.90
N THR A 339 -2.21 -22.18 20.00
CA THR A 339 -3.56 -22.77 19.87
C THR A 339 -3.71 -23.70 18.67
N SER A 340 -2.64 -24.01 17.96
CA SER A 340 -2.68 -24.85 16.77
C SER A 340 -2.74 -26.35 17.08
N PRO A 341 -3.53 -27.15 16.35
CA PRO A 341 -3.56 -28.61 16.46
C PRO A 341 -2.27 -29.29 15.93
N ILE A 342 -1.30 -28.52 15.41
CA ILE A 342 -0.02 -29.03 14.86
C ILE A 342 1.14 -28.79 15.85
N SER A 343 0.94 -28.11 16.98
CA SER A 343 1.94 -28.09 18.05
C SER A 343 2.01 -29.47 18.69
N LEU A 344 3.11 -30.19 18.43
CA LEU A 344 3.49 -31.43 19.15
C LEU A 344 3.61 -31.20 20.65
#